data_AF-A0A966DJW2-F1
#
_entry.id   AF-A0A966DJW2-F1
#
_cell.length_a   1.000
_cell.length_b   1.000
_cell.length_c   1.000
_cell.angle_alpha   90.00
_cell.angle_beta   90.00
_cell.angle_gamma   90.00
#
_symmetry.space_group_name_H-M   'P 1'
#
loop_
_entity.id
_entity.type
_entity.pdbx_description
1 polymer ?
#
loop_
_entity_poly.entity_id
_entity_poly.type
_entity_poly.pdbx_seq_one_letter_code
_entity_poly.pdbx_strand_id
1 'polypeptide(L)'
;GYIVYSRINGRGFDNGILVNSNHFTTQIKKDTVYSFKVVAVNEGGKSFPSEILTVCRKSDQKGEVLIVNGFTRVSAPHSFTTSADSIAGFAGRVDNGVPYIADHHFIGQQHEFRRIVPWMDDDASGFGDSNADYETTRIAGNTFDYPLLHGEAFAEAGYSFVSCAASAVSNGSVNLNNYGTVDWILGKQREWSIARGAKPLRFKSFSKEQQQALTTFSDQGGNIIVSGAFVGTDLWDNPYARKEDREWAQQTLKYKWRNNNGAVTGQIKAVPSPFPAIQGKYLYYNELNSESYVVEHPDAIEPADEDAFTIFRYSENNLSAGILYQGERYNCCILGFPIEAVKGQENRRKLINEIMETIDEKN
;
A
#
# COMPACT_ATOMS: atom_id res chain seq x y z
N GLY A 1 7.03 29.94 1.95
CA GLY A 1 7.88 29.23 0.96
C GLY A 1 7.82 27.73 1.21
N TYR A 2 8.63 26.96 0.52
CA TYR A 2 8.78 25.52 0.68
C TYR A 2 10.25 25.17 0.87
N ILE A 3 10.56 24.10 1.62
CA ILE A 3 11.90 23.51 1.62
C ILE A 3 11.80 22.15 0.95
N VAL A 4 12.60 21.93 -0.09
CA VAL A 4 12.73 20.65 -0.78
C VAL A 4 13.96 19.95 -0.23
N TYR A 5 13.76 18.83 0.45
CA TYR A 5 14.83 17.97 0.91
C TYR A 5 15.09 16.88 -0.12
N SER A 6 16.36 16.52 -0.31
CA SER A 6 16.76 15.42 -1.18
C SER A 6 17.60 14.40 -0.42
N ARG A 7 17.52 13.14 -0.84
CA ARG A 7 18.48 12.09 -0.44
C ARG A 7 18.85 11.23 -1.63
N ILE A 8 19.99 10.56 -1.52
CA ILE A 8 20.55 9.70 -2.56
C ILE A 8 20.67 8.27 -2.04
N ASN A 9 20.21 7.30 -2.82
CA ASN A 9 20.32 5.85 -2.56
C ASN A 9 19.89 5.46 -1.14
N GLY A 10 18.70 5.92 -0.71
CA GLY A 10 18.11 5.57 0.59
C GLY A 10 18.82 6.12 1.83
N ARG A 11 19.83 6.99 1.67
CA ARG A 11 20.58 7.59 2.80
C ARG A 11 19.77 8.69 3.52
N GLY A 12 20.40 9.37 4.49
CA GLY A 12 19.79 10.53 5.16
C GLY A 12 19.46 11.67 4.19
N PHE A 13 18.42 12.43 4.52
CA PHE A 13 18.08 13.67 3.80
C PHE A 13 19.11 14.77 4.08
N ASP A 14 19.33 15.61 3.09
CA ASP A 14 20.13 16.83 3.19
C ASP A 14 19.47 17.91 4.07
N ASN A 15 20.08 19.10 4.12
CA ASN A 15 19.54 20.26 4.85
C ASN A 15 18.40 20.99 4.09
N GLY A 16 18.07 20.52 2.89
CA GLY A 16 17.04 21.08 2.01
C GLY A 16 17.41 22.40 1.33
N ILE A 17 16.63 22.72 0.30
CA ILE A 17 16.74 23.94 -0.49
C ILE A 17 15.44 24.74 -0.33
N LEU A 18 15.55 26.01 0.07
CA LEU A 18 14.40 26.92 0.15
C LEU A 18 13.94 27.33 -1.26
N VAL A 19 12.64 27.19 -1.51
CA VAL A 19 11.99 27.48 -2.78
C VAL A 19 10.79 28.38 -2.54
N ASN A 20 10.64 29.44 -3.34
CA ASN A 20 9.56 30.42 -3.19
C ASN A 20 8.36 30.19 -4.12
N SER A 21 8.42 29.15 -4.96
CA SER A 21 7.37 28.71 -5.88
C SER A 21 6.87 27.31 -5.54
N ASN A 22 5.71 26.94 -6.10
CA ASN A 22 5.18 25.57 -6.10
C ASN A 22 5.82 24.67 -7.18
N HIS A 23 6.97 25.08 -7.71
CA HIS A 23 7.73 24.36 -8.73
C HIS A 23 9.22 24.37 -8.36
N PHE A 24 9.88 23.24 -8.52
CA PHE A 24 11.30 23.06 -8.27
C PHE A 24 11.89 22.14 -9.35
N THR A 25 13.04 22.54 -9.90
CA THR A 25 13.79 21.74 -10.88
C THR A 25 15.22 21.57 -10.38
N THR A 26 15.72 20.34 -10.45
CA THR A 26 17.12 20.01 -10.12
C THR A 26 17.67 19.00 -11.12
N GLN A 27 18.99 18.96 -11.26
CA GLN A 27 19.66 17.91 -12.02
C GLN A 27 19.81 16.65 -11.17
N ILE A 28 19.61 15.50 -11.79
CA ILE A 28 19.88 14.18 -11.20
C ILE A 28 20.94 13.46 -12.04
N LYS A 29 21.71 12.59 -11.40
CA LYS A 29 22.64 11.69 -12.09
C LYS A 29 21.90 10.43 -12.52
N LYS A 30 22.21 9.92 -13.72
CA LYS A 30 21.73 8.60 -14.15
C LYS A 30 22.24 7.50 -13.22
N ASP A 31 21.52 6.38 -13.21
CA ASP A 31 21.80 5.17 -12.42
C ASP A 31 21.90 5.43 -10.90
N THR A 32 21.30 6.53 -10.44
CA THR A 32 21.29 6.94 -9.05
C THR A 32 19.86 7.22 -8.64
N VAL A 33 19.46 6.65 -7.49
CA VAL A 33 18.11 6.82 -6.95
C VAL A 33 18.08 8.10 -6.11
N TYR A 34 17.19 9.02 -6.45
CA TYR A 34 16.93 10.24 -5.69
C TYR A 34 15.55 10.18 -5.06
N SER A 35 15.44 10.53 -3.77
CA SER A 35 14.14 10.75 -3.12
C SER A 35 14.00 12.20 -2.67
N PHE A 36 12.78 12.72 -2.74
CA PHE A 36 12.43 14.09 -2.39
C PHE A 36 11.25 14.13 -1.44
N LYS A 37 11.29 15.06 -0.48
CA LYS A 37 10.13 15.46 0.32
C LYS A 37 10.08 16.97 0.45
N VAL A 38 8.88 17.49 0.60
CA VAL A 38 8.63 18.93 0.67
C VAL A 38 8.01 19.27 2.02
N VAL A 39 8.45 20.35 2.65
CA VAL A 39 7.76 20.98 3.78
C VAL A 39 7.37 22.39 3.41
N ALA A 40 6.20 22.84 3.84
CA ALA A 40 5.82 24.24 3.78
C ALA A 40 6.45 25.00 4.96
N VAL A 41 6.89 26.24 4.73
CA VAL A 41 7.51 27.09 5.75
C VAL A 41 6.99 28.52 5.71
N ASN A 42 6.80 29.10 6.90
CA ASN A 42 6.51 30.51 7.12
C ASN A 42 7.30 31.01 8.34
N GLU A 43 7.09 32.27 8.76
CA GLU A 43 7.77 32.86 9.92
C GLU A 43 7.49 32.11 11.24
N GLY A 44 6.37 31.38 11.32
CA GLY A 44 5.96 30.65 12.52
C GLY A 44 6.47 29.22 12.61
N GLY A 45 6.97 28.63 11.52
CA GLY A 45 7.53 27.28 11.55
C GLY A 45 7.43 26.48 10.25
N LYS A 46 7.58 25.15 10.39
CA LYS A 46 7.55 24.17 9.30
C LYS A 46 6.34 23.24 9.44
N SER A 47 5.71 22.88 8.33
CA SER A 47 4.68 21.85 8.29
C SER A 47 5.27 20.44 8.50
N PHE A 48 4.39 19.45 8.69
CA PHE A 48 4.76 18.06 8.41
C PHE A 48 5.26 17.90 6.97
N PRO A 49 6.18 16.97 6.71
CA PRO A 49 6.64 16.67 5.37
C PRO A 49 5.53 16.05 4.52
N SER A 50 5.61 16.28 3.21
CA SER A 50 4.89 15.49 2.21
C SER A 50 5.30 14.02 2.29
N GLU A 51 4.58 13.16 1.58
CA GLU A 51 5.10 11.86 1.19
C GLU A 51 6.43 11.99 0.43
N ILE A 52 7.21 10.92 0.45
CA ILE A 52 8.52 10.86 -0.18
C ILE A 52 8.36 10.26 -1.57
N LEU A 53 8.69 11.04 -2.59
CA LEU A 53 8.68 10.61 -3.98
C LEU A 53 10.10 10.31 -4.44
N THR A 54 10.28 9.26 -5.23
CA THR A 54 11.56 8.75 -5.68
C THR A 54 11.63 8.67 -7.20
N VAL A 55 12.82 8.88 -7.76
CA VAL A 55 13.11 8.82 -9.20
C VAL A 55 14.47 8.18 -9.45
N CYS A 56 14.57 7.41 -10.53
CA CYS A 56 15.82 6.94 -11.09
C CYS A 56 15.73 6.91 -12.62
N ARG A 57 16.73 7.49 -13.29
CA ARG A 57 16.91 7.36 -14.75
C ARG A 57 18.07 6.41 -15.00
N LYS A 58 17.79 5.22 -15.53
CA LYS A 58 18.84 4.25 -15.94
C LYS A 58 19.52 4.73 -17.21
N SER A 59 20.83 4.48 -17.34
CA SER A 59 21.53 4.72 -18.61
C SER A 59 21.08 3.73 -19.68
N ASP A 60 20.96 2.47 -19.31
CA ASP A 60 20.51 1.37 -20.17
C ASP A 60 19.09 0.94 -19.77
N GLN A 61 18.11 1.81 -20.02
CA GLN A 61 16.73 1.57 -19.60
C GLN A 61 16.00 0.57 -20.53
N LYS A 62 15.32 -0.43 -19.96
CA LYS A 62 14.39 -1.31 -20.69
C LYS A 62 13.05 -0.62 -20.99
N GLY A 63 12.62 0.23 -20.08
CA GLY A 63 11.36 0.97 -20.14
C GLY A 63 11.24 1.95 -18.97
N GLU A 64 10.10 2.64 -18.89
CA GLU A 64 9.79 3.62 -17.85
C GLU A 64 8.52 3.22 -17.10
N VAL A 65 8.64 3.10 -15.77
CA VAL A 65 7.55 2.75 -14.85
C VAL A 65 7.13 4.00 -14.06
N LEU A 66 5.83 4.23 -13.95
CA LEU A 66 5.27 5.20 -13.01
C LEU A 66 4.85 4.49 -11.72
N ILE A 67 5.45 4.88 -10.60
CA ILE A 67 5.06 4.40 -9.28
C ILE A 67 4.09 5.39 -8.65
N VAL A 68 2.85 4.99 -8.42
CA VAL A 68 1.84 5.81 -7.79
C VAL A 68 1.73 5.41 -6.32
N ASN A 69 2.07 6.34 -5.42
CA ASN A 69 1.84 6.14 -4.00
C ASN A 69 0.37 6.45 -3.66
N GLY A 70 -0.44 5.40 -3.57
CA GLY A 70 -1.83 5.46 -3.10
C GLY A 70 -1.96 5.30 -1.59
N PHE A 71 -0.93 4.81 -0.89
CA PHE A 71 -1.01 4.49 0.53
C PHE A 71 -0.81 5.72 1.40
N THR A 72 -1.93 6.40 1.68
CA THR A 72 -1.96 7.64 2.47
C THR A 72 -2.71 7.50 3.78
N ARG A 73 -3.35 6.34 4.01
CA ARG A 73 -4.14 6.08 5.20
C ARG A 73 -3.31 6.19 6.47
N VAL A 74 -3.83 7.01 7.38
CA VAL A 74 -3.49 7.07 8.80
C VAL A 74 -4.81 6.98 9.55
N SER A 75 -4.94 6.02 10.45
CA SER A 75 -6.20 5.79 11.15
C SER A 75 -5.99 5.14 12.50
N ALA A 76 -6.94 5.39 13.40
CA ALA A 76 -7.09 4.61 14.62
C ALA A 76 -7.41 3.13 14.30
N PRO A 77 -7.17 2.21 15.26
CA PRO A 77 -7.66 0.84 15.18
C PRO A 77 -9.18 0.79 15.07
N HIS A 78 -9.70 -0.35 14.61
CA HIS A 78 -11.13 -0.59 14.54
C HIS A 78 -11.74 -0.49 15.95
N SER A 79 -12.68 0.43 16.16
CA SER A 79 -13.38 0.62 17.43
C SER A 79 -14.81 0.10 17.34
N PHE A 80 -15.32 -0.52 18.41
CA PHE A 80 -16.70 -1.00 18.48
C PHE A 80 -17.38 -0.63 19.80
N THR A 81 -18.71 -0.69 19.81
CA THR A 81 -19.54 -0.65 21.01
C THR A 81 -20.77 -1.54 20.81
N THR A 82 -21.21 -2.25 21.85
CA THR A 82 -22.38 -3.12 21.79
C THR A 82 -23.68 -2.35 22.04
N SER A 83 -24.81 -2.99 21.72
CA SER A 83 -26.12 -2.52 22.18
C SER A 83 -26.14 -2.46 23.71
N ALA A 84 -26.79 -1.41 24.25
CA ALA A 84 -26.76 -1.02 25.66
C ALA A 84 -25.41 -0.52 26.22
N ASP A 85 -24.40 -0.27 25.37
CA ASP A 85 -23.11 0.35 25.73
C ASP A 85 -22.33 -0.42 26.82
N SER A 86 -22.63 -1.72 26.97
CA SER A 86 -22.08 -2.59 28.02
C SER A 86 -20.64 -3.02 27.76
N ILE A 87 -20.29 -3.16 26.48
CA ILE A 87 -18.97 -3.60 26.02
C ILE A 87 -18.52 -2.66 24.90
N ALA A 88 -17.29 -2.18 24.97
CA ALA A 88 -16.69 -1.39 23.90
C ALA A 88 -15.17 -1.54 23.89
N GLY A 89 -14.53 -1.00 22.87
CA GLY A 89 -13.07 -0.93 22.84
C GLY A 89 -12.52 -0.94 21.44
N PHE A 90 -11.25 -1.31 21.34
CA PHE A 90 -10.53 -1.44 20.08
C PHE A 90 -10.29 -2.91 19.76
N ALA A 91 -10.69 -3.32 18.56
CA ALA A 91 -10.48 -4.66 18.04
C ALA A 91 -9.33 -4.64 17.03
N GLY A 92 -8.09 -4.65 17.50
CA GLY A 92 -6.90 -4.68 16.64
C GLY A 92 -6.85 -5.92 15.74
N ARG A 93 -7.44 -7.03 16.18
CA ARG A 93 -7.66 -8.22 15.34
C ARG A 93 -8.53 -7.94 14.10
N VAL A 94 -9.35 -6.91 14.08
CA VAL A 94 -10.09 -6.53 12.86
C VAL A 94 -9.23 -5.59 12.01
N ASP A 95 -8.63 -4.59 12.65
CA ASP A 95 -7.61 -3.71 12.05
C ASP A 95 -6.92 -2.92 13.17
N ASN A 96 -5.59 -3.01 13.27
CA ASN A 96 -4.81 -2.22 14.23
C ASN A 96 -4.73 -0.73 13.85
N GLY A 97 -5.33 -0.34 12.72
CA GLY A 97 -5.19 0.98 12.15
C GLY A 97 -3.83 1.12 11.49
N VAL A 98 -3.43 2.37 11.29
CA VAL A 98 -2.18 2.72 10.65
C VAL A 98 -1.63 3.98 11.32
N PRO A 99 -0.62 3.86 12.20
CA PRO A 99 0.02 5.02 12.81
C PRO A 99 0.73 5.92 11.80
N TYR A 100 0.90 7.19 12.12
CA TYR A 100 1.78 8.09 11.35
C TYR A 100 3.24 7.81 11.71
N ILE A 101 4.03 7.28 10.77
CA ILE A 101 5.44 6.86 10.93
C ILE A 101 5.62 5.70 11.93
N ALA A 102 5.23 5.89 13.19
CA ALA A 102 5.21 4.88 14.23
C ALA A 102 4.36 5.31 15.43
N ASP A 103 3.89 4.32 16.18
CA ASP A 103 3.27 4.48 17.50
C ASP A 103 4.22 4.00 18.60
N HIS A 104 4.28 4.75 19.70
CA HIS A 104 5.04 4.40 20.90
C HIS A 104 4.14 4.28 22.13
N HIS A 105 2.83 4.46 21.96
CA HIS A 105 1.84 4.42 23.05
C HIS A 105 1.03 3.12 23.04
N PHE A 106 1.17 2.29 22.00
CA PHE A 106 0.52 0.99 21.94
C PHE A 106 1.25 0.01 22.86
N ILE A 107 0.56 -0.44 23.90
CA ILE A 107 1.12 -1.34 24.92
C ILE A 107 0.64 -2.78 24.79
N GLY A 108 -0.41 -3.06 24.01
CA GLY A 108 -0.94 -4.41 23.82
C GLY A 108 -2.38 -4.41 23.32
N GLN A 109 -2.86 -5.58 22.89
CA GLN A 109 -4.27 -5.72 22.52
C GLN A 109 -5.15 -5.61 23.77
N GLN A 110 -6.24 -4.85 23.67
CA GLN A 110 -7.24 -4.78 24.74
C GLN A 110 -7.90 -6.16 24.93
N HIS A 111 -8.05 -6.60 26.17
CA HIS A 111 -8.77 -7.84 26.50
C HIS A 111 -9.96 -7.61 27.46
N GLU A 112 -9.97 -6.53 28.26
CA GLU A 112 -11.13 -6.18 29.09
C GLU A 112 -12.00 -5.13 28.40
N PHE A 113 -13.08 -5.59 27.80
CA PHE A 113 -14.00 -4.75 27.03
C PHE A 113 -15.25 -4.33 27.82
N ARG A 114 -15.51 -4.90 29.00
CA ARG A 114 -16.72 -4.62 29.79
C ARG A 114 -16.55 -3.30 30.53
N ARG A 115 -17.40 -2.32 30.20
CA ARG A 115 -17.32 -0.97 30.80
C ARG A 115 -17.66 -0.90 32.29
N ILE A 116 -18.34 -1.93 32.80
CA ILE A 116 -18.76 -2.00 34.20
C ILE A 116 -17.61 -2.37 35.14
N VAL A 117 -16.52 -2.93 34.62
CA VAL A 117 -15.40 -3.39 35.45
C VAL A 117 -14.58 -2.16 35.87
N PRO A 118 -14.56 -1.79 37.16
CA PRO A 118 -13.77 -0.67 37.62
C PRO A 118 -12.29 -1.03 37.64
N TRP A 119 -11.45 0.00 37.69
CA TRP A 119 -10.08 -0.18 38.14
C TRP A 119 -10.07 -0.62 39.61
N MET A 120 -9.36 -1.70 39.93
CA MET A 120 -9.22 -2.20 41.30
C MET A 120 -7.80 -1.96 41.83
N ASP A 121 -6.80 -2.39 41.05
CA ASP A 121 -5.37 -2.19 41.29
C ASP A 121 -4.59 -2.38 39.97
N ASP A 122 -3.25 -2.32 40.03
CA ASP A 122 -2.38 -2.44 38.85
C ASP A 122 -2.46 -3.83 38.19
N ASP A 123 -2.78 -4.89 38.94
CA ASP A 123 -2.94 -6.26 38.42
C ASP A 123 -4.37 -6.50 37.87
N ALA A 124 -5.31 -5.58 38.13
CA ALA A 124 -6.69 -5.62 37.67
C ALA A 124 -7.20 -4.22 37.28
N SER A 125 -6.70 -3.75 36.14
CA SER A 125 -6.89 -2.36 35.69
C SER A 125 -8.30 -2.04 35.16
N GLY A 126 -9.14 -3.06 34.94
CA GLY A 126 -10.56 -2.90 34.58
C GLY A 126 -10.79 -2.55 33.12
N PHE A 127 -11.84 -1.77 32.83
CA PHE A 127 -12.19 -1.45 31.44
C PHE A 127 -11.03 -0.79 30.67
N GLY A 128 -10.63 -1.40 29.55
CA GLY A 128 -9.50 -0.93 28.74
C GLY A 128 -8.19 -1.65 29.00
N ASP A 129 -8.17 -2.59 29.95
CA ASP A 129 -6.99 -3.42 30.23
C ASP A 129 -6.51 -4.18 28.99
N SER A 130 -5.19 -4.35 28.91
CA SER A 130 -4.49 -4.82 27.71
C SER A 130 -3.37 -5.77 28.06
N ASN A 131 -2.93 -6.55 27.06
CA ASN A 131 -1.92 -7.58 27.26
C ASN A 131 -0.54 -7.07 27.73
N ALA A 132 -0.27 -5.76 27.69
CA ALA A 132 1.02 -5.16 28.05
C ALA A 132 2.25 -5.76 27.32
N ASP A 133 2.05 -6.46 26.19
CA ASP A 133 3.06 -7.20 25.44
C ASP A 133 3.87 -6.33 24.46
N TYR A 134 3.59 -5.02 24.39
CA TYR A 134 4.27 -4.06 23.51
C TYR A 134 4.75 -2.77 24.21
N GLU A 135 4.78 -2.70 25.54
CA GLU A 135 5.12 -1.48 26.31
C GLU A 135 6.47 -0.81 25.95
N THR A 136 7.40 -1.56 25.36
CA THR A 136 8.72 -1.06 24.95
C THR A 136 8.93 -1.11 23.43
N THR A 137 7.90 -1.49 22.68
CA THR A 137 7.99 -1.76 21.25
C THR A 137 7.49 -0.56 20.48
N ARG A 138 8.37 0.06 19.70
CA ARG A 138 7.97 1.01 18.66
C ARG A 138 7.17 0.26 17.59
N ILE A 139 5.88 0.56 17.43
CA ILE A 139 5.03 -0.04 16.40
C ILE A 139 5.18 0.74 15.10
N ALA A 140 5.61 0.08 14.03
CA ALA A 140 5.76 0.70 12.72
C ALA A 140 4.41 1.09 12.12
N GLY A 141 4.37 2.30 11.53
CA GLY A 141 3.19 2.85 10.85
C GLY A 141 3.47 3.15 9.38
N ASN A 142 2.67 4.04 8.81
CA ASN A 142 2.87 4.52 7.45
C ASN A 142 4.07 5.48 7.39
N THR A 143 5.15 5.07 6.72
CA THR A 143 6.37 5.90 6.54
C THR A 143 6.27 6.87 5.38
N PHE A 144 5.29 6.70 4.48
CA PHE A 144 5.12 7.43 3.22
C PHE A 144 6.34 7.36 2.29
N ASP A 145 7.14 6.30 2.42
CA ASP A 145 8.43 6.13 1.75
C ASP A 145 8.51 4.85 0.89
N TYR A 146 7.36 4.29 0.55
CA TYR A 146 7.27 3.04 -0.21
C TYR A 146 7.68 3.14 -1.67
N PRO A 147 7.59 4.31 -2.36
CA PRO A 147 8.16 4.45 -3.70
C PRO A 147 9.65 4.14 -3.78
N LEU A 148 10.41 4.32 -2.69
CA LEU A 148 11.81 3.90 -2.66
C LEU A 148 11.93 2.37 -2.78
N LEU A 149 11.14 1.63 -2.00
CA LEU A 149 11.24 0.17 -1.95
C LEU A 149 10.86 -0.49 -3.29
N HIS A 150 9.82 0.03 -3.95
CA HIS A 150 9.42 -0.42 -5.27
C HIS A 150 10.41 0.05 -6.34
N GLY A 151 10.82 1.31 -6.28
CA GLY A 151 11.74 1.92 -7.24
C GLY A 151 13.11 1.23 -7.28
N GLU A 152 13.68 0.88 -6.12
CA GLU A 152 14.94 0.12 -6.08
C GLU A 152 14.83 -1.22 -6.78
N ALA A 153 13.70 -1.92 -6.63
CA ALA A 153 13.45 -3.18 -7.30
C ALA A 153 13.28 -3.02 -8.82
N PHE A 154 12.57 -1.99 -9.28
CA PHE A 154 12.47 -1.68 -10.71
C PHE A 154 13.81 -1.28 -11.33
N ALA A 155 14.60 -0.45 -10.64
CA ALA A 155 15.92 -0.04 -11.12
C ALA A 155 16.88 -1.23 -11.27
N GLU A 156 16.78 -2.22 -10.38
CA GLU A 156 17.54 -3.47 -10.47
C GLU A 156 17.07 -4.38 -11.61
N ALA A 157 15.77 -4.43 -11.85
CA ALA A 157 15.20 -5.11 -13.02
C ALA A 157 15.54 -4.40 -14.37
N GLY A 158 16.19 -3.24 -14.34
CA GLY A 158 16.65 -2.48 -15.52
C GLY A 158 15.69 -1.38 -15.99
N TYR A 159 14.70 -1.02 -15.17
CA TYR A 159 13.71 0.00 -15.50
C TYR A 159 14.09 1.37 -14.94
N SER A 160 13.91 2.41 -15.75
CA SER A 160 13.79 3.77 -15.22
C SER A 160 12.44 3.89 -14.51
N PHE A 161 12.37 4.72 -13.46
CA PHE A 161 11.12 4.98 -12.79
C PHE A 161 11.02 6.40 -12.27
N VAL A 162 9.79 6.89 -12.17
CA VAL A 162 9.40 8.12 -11.49
C VAL A 162 8.21 7.79 -10.59
N SER A 163 8.05 8.52 -9.48
CA SER A 163 6.89 8.33 -8.63
C SER A 163 6.05 9.59 -8.49
N CYS A 164 4.74 9.42 -8.29
CA CYS A 164 3.83 10.51 -7.97
C CYS A 164 2.86 10.14 -6.84
N ALA A 165 2.25 11.16 -6.26
CA ALA A 165 1.11 11.02 -5.37
C ALA A 165 -0.11 10.55 -6.16
N ALA A 166 -0.95 9.68 -5.60
CA ALA A 166 -2.21 9.28 -6.23
C ALA A 166 -3.16 10.46 -6.55
N SER A 167 -3.09 11.55 -5.78
CA SER A 167 -3.86 12.77 -6.05
C SER A 167 -3.39 13.52 -7.31
N ALA A 168 -2.12 13.35 -7.71
CA ALA A 168 -1.58 13.95 -8.94
C ALA A 168 -2.16 13.30 -10.20
N VAL A 169 -2.64 12.06 -10.09
CA VAL A 169 -3.41 11.37 -11.15
C VAL A 169 -4.84 11.92 -11.17
N SER A 170 -5.53 11.96 -10.03
CA SER A 170 -6.92 12.44 -9.95
C SER A 170 -7.10 13.89 -10.42
N ASN A 171 -6.11 14.76 -10.20
CA ASN A 171 -6.16 16.17 -10.60
C ASN A 171 -5.59 16.44 -12.00
N GLY A 172 -5.16 15.41 -12.73
CA GLY A 172 -4.62 15.52 -14.09
C GLY A 172 -3.20 16.10 -14.20
N SER A 173 -2.47 16.26 -13.08
CA SER A 173 -1.08 16.75 -13.12
C SER A 173 -0.11 15.72 -13.69
N VAL A 174 -0.46 14.43 -13.61
CA VAL A 174 0.31 13.32 -14.19
C VAL A 174 -0.58 12.51 -15.13
N ASN A 175 -0.13 12.35 -16.37
CA ASN A 175 -0.76 11.49 -17.37
C ASN A 175 -0.13 10.10 -17.34
N LEU A 176 -0.93 9.06 -17.05
CA LEU A 176 -0.47 7.67 -17.00
C LEU A 176 0.05 7.17 -18.36
N ASN A 177 -0.52 7.66 -19.46
CA ASN A 177 -0.17 7.24 -20.83
C ASN A 177 1.23 7.65 -21.29
N ASN A 178 1.98 8.39 -20.46
CA ASN A 178 3.39 8.70 -20.71
C ASN A 178 4.33 7.54 -20.34
N TYR A 179 3.81 6.46 -19.76
CA TYR A 179 4.57 5.34 -19.21
C TYR A 179 4.08 4.02 -19.79
N GLY A 180 4.94 2.99 -19.83
CA GLY A 180 4.53 1.65 -20.30
C GLY A 180 3.84 0.84 -19.20
N THR A 181 4.19 1.10 -17.94
CA THR A 181 3.68 0.38 -16.78
C THR A 181 3.40 1.34 -15.63
N VAL A 182 2.29 1.13 -14.93
CA VAL A 182 1.93 1.81 -13.68
C VAL A 182 1.95 0.80 -12.54
N ASP A 183 2.72 1.10 -11.51
CA ASP A 183 2.74 0.39 -10.23
C ASP A 183 2.01 1.20 -9.16
N TRP A 184 0.88 0.70 -8.68
CA TRP A 184 0.01 1.39 -7.75
C TRP A 184 0.10 0.78 -6.35
N ILE A 185 0.75 1.51 -5.44
CA ILE A 185 0.97 1.10 -4.07
C ILE A 185 -0.28 1.43 -3.25
N LEU A 186 -0.94 0.41 -2.68
CA LEU A 186 -2.07 0.61 -1.78
C LEU A 186 -1.72 0.32 -0.32
N GLY A 187 -0.74 -0.52 0.00
CA GLY A 187 -0.45 -0.83 1.41
C GLY A 187 -1.69 -1.25 2.19
N LYS A 188 -2.06 -0.49 3.24
CA LYS A 188 -3.34 -0.66 3.98
C LYS A 188 -4.43 0.36 3.62
N GLN A 189 -4.34 0.97 2.44
CA GLN A 189 -5.34 1.90 1.93
C GLN A 189 -6.70 1.21 1.83
N ARG A 190 -7.71 1.85 2.43
CA ARG A 190 -9.13 1.54 2.32
C ARG A 190 -9.92 2.72 2.84
N GLU A 191 -11.12 2.91 2.32
CA GLU A 191 -12.01 3.97 2.78
C GLU A 191 -12.31 3.81 4.26
N TRP A 192 -12.21 4.91 4.99
CA TRP A 192 -12.29 4.91 6.44
C TRP A 192 -13.11 6.08 6.96
N SER A 193 -13.92 5.81 7.98
CA SER A 193 -14.68 6.82 8.71
C SER A 193 -13.77 7.55 9.70
N ILE A 194 -13.81 8.88 9.67
CA ILE A 194 -12.99 9.73 10.53
C ILE A 194 -13.85 10.40 11.58
N ALA A 195 -13.33 10.50 12.80
CA ALA A 195 -13.99 11.15 13.93
C ALA A 195 -15.41 10.63 14.14
N ARG A 196 -15.59 9.29 14.08
CA ARG A 196 -16.90 8.62 14.22
C ARG A 196 -17.96 9.13 13.22
N GLY A 197 -17.54 9.45 12.00
CA GLY A 197 -18.42 9.96 10.94
C GLY A 197 -18.64 11.47 10.96
N ALA A 198 -18.02 12.20 11.89
CA ALA A 198 -18.11 13.67 11.93
C ALA A 198 -17.34 14.36 10.78
N LYS A 199 -16.51 13.62 10.05
CA LYS A 199 -15.79 14.10 8.86
C LYS A 199 -16.13 13.23 7.65
N PRO A 200 -16.05 13.77 6.43
CA PRO A 200 -16.19 12.98 5.22
C PRO A 200 -15.24 11.78 5.22
N LEU A 201 -15.68 10.71 4.56
CA LEU A 201 -14.86 9.54 4.33
C LEU A 201 -13.56 9.92 3.62
N ARG A 202 -12.48 9.24 3.97
CA ARG A 202 -11.17 9.41 3.34
C ARG A 202 -10.57 8.06 3.00
N PHE A 203 -9.51 8.09 2.21
CA PHE A 203 -8.64 6.95 1.92
C PHE A 203 -9.24 5.83 1.06
N LYS A 204 -10.30 6.12 0.27
CA LYS A 204 -10.77 5.20 -0.76
C LYS A 204 -9.59 4.74 -1.63
N SER A 205 -9.51 3.45 -1.92
CA SER A 205 -8.38 2.85 -2.64
C SER A 205 -8.28 3.39 -4.06
N PHE A 206 -9.43 3.54 -4.73
CA PHE A 206 -9.53 4.18 -6.05
C PHE A 206 -10.74 5.13 -6.08
N SER A 207 -10.45 6.42 -6.25
CA SER A 207 -11.46 7.43 -6.61
C SER A 207 -11.97 7.20 -8.03
N LYS A 208 -13.14 7.75 -8.36
CA LYS A 208 -13.73 7.62 -9.70
C LYS A 208 -12.80 8.14 -10.79
N GLU A 209 -12.10 9.24 -10.53
CA GLU A 209 -11.15 9.85 -11.45
C GLU A 209 -9.94 8.93 -11.69
N GLN A 210 -9.48 8.21 -10.66
CA GLN A 210 -8.38 7.25 -10.78
C GLN A 210 -8.82 5.98 -11.51
N GLN A 211 -10.04 5.50 -11.25
CA GLN A 211 -10.61 4.38 -12.00
C GLN A 211 -10.68 4.71 -13.50
N GLN A 212 -11.16 5.90 -13.85
CA GLN A 212 -11.21 6.39 -15.24
C GLN A 212 -9.82 6.53 -15.87
N ALA A 213 -8.84 7.06 -15.13
CA ALA A 213 -7.47 7.19 -15.60
C ALA A 213 -6.84 5.82 -15.88
N LEU A 214 -7.00 4.85 -14.98
CA LEU A 214 -6.49 3.48 -15.14
C LEU A 214 -7.18 2.74 -16.29
N THR A 215 -8.49 2.89 -16.45
CA THR A 215 -9.21 2.30 -17.59
C THR A 215 -8.70 2.87 -18.91
N THR A 216 -8.58 4.20 -19.01
CA THR A 216 -8.04 4.86 -20.20
C THR A 216 -6.62 4.39 -20.52
N PHE A 217 -5.80 4.24 -19.48
CA PHE A 217 -4.42 3.75 -19.59
C PHE A 217 -4.35 2.31 -20.10
N SER A 218 -5.14 1.40 -19.51
CA SER A 218 -5.20 0.01 -19.96
C SER A 218 -5.75 -0.14 -21.37
N ASP A 219 -6.73 0.68 -21.76
CA ASP A 219 -7.30 0.66 -23.10
C ASP A 219 -6.29 1.10 -24.17
N GLN A 220 -5.28 1.90 -23.80
CA GLN A 220 -4.15 2.30 -24.64
C GLN A 220 -2.95 1.33 -24.57
N GLY A 221 -3.10 0.21 -23.85
CA GLY A 221 -2.11 -0.85 -23.74
C GLY A 221 -1.13 -0.70 -22.57
N GLY A 222 -1.42 0.19 -21.62
CA GLY A 222 -0.62 0.37 -20.42
C GLY A 222 -0.75 -0.78 -19.44
N ASN A 223 0.38 -1.31 -18.96
CA ASN A 223 0.41 -2.42 -18.00
C ASN A 223 0.20 -1.95 -16.56
N ILE A 224 -0.56 -2.70 -15.76
CA ILE A 224 -0.93 -2.31 -14.41
C ILE A 224 -0.38 -3.31 -13.38
N ILE A 225 0.24 -2.80 -12.33
CA ILE A 225 0.58 -3.55 -11.11
C ILE A 225 -0.13 -2.87 -9.95
N VAL A 226 -0.85 -3.63 -9.11
CA VAL A 226 -1.47 -3.13 -7.88
C VAL A 226 -1.15 -4.09 -6.74
N SER A 227 -0.71 -3.55 -5.61
CA SER A 227 -0.49 -4.35 -4.41
C SER A 227 -1.02 -3.67 -3.15
N GLY A 228 -1.73 -4.43 -2.32
CA GLY A 228 -2.29 -3.92 -1.07
C GLY A 228 -3.13 -4.94 -0.31
N ALA A 229 -3.26 -4.74 0.99
CA ALA A 229 -3.99 -5.62 1.89
C ALA A 229 -5.53 -5.57 1.71
N PHE A 230 -6.05 -4.46 1.19
CA PHE A 230 -7.50 -4.21 1.06
C PHE A 230 -7.94 -3.91 -0.38
N VAL A 231 -7.26 -4.51 -1.37
CA VAL A 231 -7.57 -4.36 -2.80
C VAL A 231 -9.01 -4.76 -3.15
N GLY A 232 -9.57 -5.76 -2.48
CA GLY A 232 -10.93 -6.24 -2.70
C GLY A 232 -11.93 -5.72 -1.66
N THR A 233 -11.59 -5.76 -0.38
CA THR A 233 -12.48 -5.33 0.72
C THR A 233 -13.00 -3.91 0.50
N ASP A 234 -12.17 -2.96 0.07
CA ASP A 234 -12.62 -1.58 -0.16
C ASP A 234 -13.68 -1.45 -1.27
N LEU A 235 -13.61 -2.31 -2.29
CA LEU A 235 -14.50 -2.26 -3.47
C LEU A 235 -15.70 -3.20 -3.36
N TRP A 236 -15.67 -4.21 -2.48
CA TRP A 236 -16.75 -5.18 -2.30
C TRP A 236 -17.41 -5.14 -0.92
N ASP A 237 -16.63 -5.14 0.16
CA ASP A 237 -17.07 -5.38 1.54
C ASP A 237 -16.88 -4.12 2.41
N ASN A 238 -17.18 -2.97 1.82
CA ASN A 238 -17.21 -1.67 2.47
C ASN A 238 -18.65 -1.13 2.38
N PRO A 239 -19.24 -0.59 3.47
CA PRO A 239 -20.60 0.00 3.46
C PRO A 239 -20.85 1.05 2.37
N TYR A 240 -19.80 1.65 1.84
CA TYR A 240 -19.86 2.69 0.80
C TYR A 240 -19.42 2.18 -0.58
N ALA A 241 -19.10 0.89 -0.71
CA ALA A 241 -18.73 0.25 -1.96
C ALA A 241 -19.91 0.22 -2.94
N ARG A 242 -19.65 0.68 -4.17
CA ARG A 242 -20.69 0.78 -5.21
C ARG A 242 -20.64 -0.42 -6.16
N LYS A 243 -21.72 -0.63 -6.91
CA LYS A 243 -21.76 -1.70 -7.94
C LYS A 243 -20.73 -1.44 -9.02
N GLU A 244 -20.60 -0.17 -9.40
CA GLU A 244 -19.68 0.33 -10.41
C GLU A 244 -18.21 0.08 -10.01
N ASP A 245 -17.87 0.17 -8.71
CA ASP A 245 -16.52 -0.11 -8.20
C ASP A 245 -16.14 -1.58 -8.46
N ARG A 246 -17.09 -2.50 -8.22
CA ARG A 246 -16.91 -3.95 -8.44
C ARG A 246 -16.81 -4.30 -9.91
N GLU A 247 -17.69 -3.71 -10.73
CA GLU A 247 -17.70 -3.90 -12.18
C GLU A 247 -16.40 -3.39 -12.80
N TRP A 248 -15.94 -2.21 -12.37
CA TRP A 248 -14.66 -1.64 -12.81
C TRP A 248 -13.48 -2.55 -12.49
N ALA A 249 -13.38 -3.06 -11.25
CA ALA A 249 -12.29 -3.95 -10.86
C ALA A 249 -12.31 -5.27 -11.65
N GLN A 250 -13.48 -5.84 -11.94
CA GLN A 250 -13.59 -7.03 -12.78
C GLN A 250 -13.22 -6.77 -14.25
N GLN A 251 -13.60 -5.62 -14.80
CA GLN A 251 -13.38 -5.29 -16.22
C GLN A 251 -11.96 -4.78 -16.51
N THR A 252 -11.41 -3.94 -15.63
CA THR A 252 -10.12 -3.25 -15.80
C THR A 252 -8.98 -3.96 -15.08
N LEU A 253 -9.20 -4.42 -13.85
CA LEU A 253 -8.15 -5.06 -13.05
C LEU A 253 -8.22 -6.60 -13.08
N LYS A 254 -9.27 -7.17 -13.68
CA LYS A 254 -9.42 -8.60 -14.01
C LYS A 254 -9.44 -9.54 -12.80
N TYR A 255 -9.85 -9.04 -11.64
CA TYR A 255 -10.05 -9.84 -10.43
C TYR A 255 -11.43 -9.63 -9.81
N LYS A 256 -11.83 -10.57 -8.96
CA LYS A 256 -13.01 -10.49 -8.09
C LYS A 256 -12.61 -10.80 -6.65
N TRP A 257 -13.24 -10.12 -5.71
CA TRP A 257 -13.05 -10.39 -4.28
C TRP A 257 -13.61 -11.76 -3.90
N ARG A 258 -12.90 -12.45 -2.99
CA ARG A 258 -13.31 -13.74 -2.45
C ARG A 258 -13.52 -13.72 -0.95
N ASN A 259 -12.58 -13.14 -0.19
CA ASN A 259 -12.61 -13.13 1.27
C ASN A 259 -11.76 -11.97 1.80
N ASN A 260 -12.23 -11.29 2.84
CA ASN A 260 -11.51 -10.24 3.56
C ASN A 260 -10.46 -10.79 4.54
N ASN A 261 -10.52 -12.08 4.87
CA ASN A 261 -9.57 -12.77 5.75
C ASN A 261 -8.79 -13.82 4.96
N GLY A 262 -7.90 -13.36 4.07
CA GLY A 262 -7.11 -14.24 3.22
C GLY A 262 -6.07 -15.06 3.97
N ALA A 263 -5.41 -14.48 4.97
CA ALA A 263 -4.35 -15.12 5.76
C ALA A 263 -4.12 -14.44 7.11
N VAL A 264 -3.42 -15.13 8.01
CA VAL A 264 -2.92 -14.63 9.31
C VAL A 264 -1.48 -15.05 9.60
N THR A 265 -0.94 -16.03 8.88
CA THR A 265 0.40 -16.62 9.14
C THR A 265 1.55 -15.91 8.44
N GLY A 266 1.27 -14.91 7.58
CA GLY A 266 2.31 -14.14 6.91
C GLY A 266 3.01 -14.83 5.73
N GLN A 267 2.50 -15.96 5.22
CA GLN A 267 3.19 -16.77 4.21
C GLN A 267 2.43 -16.84 2.88
N ILE A 268 3.12 -16.59 1.78
CA ILE A 268 2.62 -16.78 0.42
C ILE A 268 3.53 -17.70 -0.38
N LYS A 269 2.95 -18.41 -1.34
CA LYS A 269 3.67 -19.31 -2.27
C LYS A 269 3.18 -19.11 -3.69
N ALA A 270 4.11 -19.11 -4.63
CA ALA A 270 3.78 -19.20 -6.05
C ALA A 270 3.08 -20.54 -6.33
N VAL A 271 2.21 -20.55 -7.33
CA VAL A 271 1.49 -21.77 -7.75
C VAL A 271 1.64 -22.00 -9.24
N PRO A 272 1.46 -23.25 -9.73
CA PRO A 272 1.49 -23.53 -11.15
C PRO A 272 0.54 -22.61 -11.92
N SER A 273 1.10 -21.88 -12.88
CA SER A 273 0.41 -20.97 -13.79
C SER A 273 1.11 -20.99 -15.16
N PRO A 274 0.54 -20.39 -16.20
CA PRO A 274 1.21 -20.24 -17.50
C PRO A 274 2.49 -19.38 -17.47
N PHE A 275 2.82 -18.76 -16.33
CA PHE A 275 3.92 -17.81 -16.18
C PHE A 275 5.11 -18.45 -15.44
N PRO A 276 6.11 -18.99 -16.16
CA PRO A 276 7.19 -19.76 -15.55
C PRO A 276 8.13 -18.90 -14.69
N ALA A 277 8.20 -17.59 -14.91
CA ALA A 277 9.00 -16.67 -14.12
C ALA A 277 8.48 -16.54 -12.67
N ILE A 278 7.16 -16.66 -12.44
CA ILE A 278 6.58 -16.50 -11.11
C ILE A 278 6.87 -17.72 -10.23
N GLN A 279 7.76 -17.58 -9.25
CA GLN A 279 8.20 -18.69 -8.42
C GLN A 279 8.45 -18.30 -6.96
N GLY A 280 8.69 -19.30 -6.13
CA GLY A 280 9.16 -19.12 -4.76
C GLY A 280 8.09 -18.97 -3.70
N LYS A 281 8.55 -18.62 -2.50
CA LYS A 281 7.76 -18.42 -1.29
C LYS A 281 8.24 -17.15 -0.65
N TYR A 282 7.30 -16.36 -0.14
CA TYR A 282 7.60 -15.09 0.49
C TYR A 282 6.90 -14.99 1.84
N LEU A 283 7.51 -14.20 2.71
CA LEU A 283 6.94 -13.83 4.00
C LEU A 283 6.61 -12.35 3.97
N TYR A 284 5.50 -11.94 4.59
CA TYR A 284 5.17 -10.54 4.82
C TYR A 284 5.02 -10.25 6.31
N TYR A 285 5.10 -8.98 6.71
CA TYR A 285 4.91 -8.58 8.11
C TYR A 285 3.45 -8.68 8.54
N ASN A 286 3.07 -9.82 9.13
CA ASN A 286 1.71 -10.12 9.59
C ASN A 286 1.45 -9.82 11.07
N GLU A 287 2.50 -9.55 11.85
CA GLU A 287 2.44 -9.23 13.27
C GLU A 287 2.95 -7.81 13.52
N LEU A 288 2.50 -7.20 14.62
CA LEU A 288 2.97 -5.89 15.05
C LEU A 288 4.47 -5.94 15.36
N ASN A 289 5.22 -4.97 14.84
CA ASN A 289 6.68 -4.95 14.90
C ASN A 289 7.22 -3.53 14.69
N SER A 290 8.53 -3.35 14.82
CA SER A 290 9.20 -2.06 14.66
C SER A 290 9.72 -1.72 13.27
N GLU A 291 9.64 -2.65 12.33
CA GLU A 291 10.24 -2.57 11.00
C GLU A 291 9.24 -2.13 9.92
N SER A 292 8.05 -2.73 9.88
CA SER A 292 6.99 -2.48 8.90
C SER A 292 5.63 -2.41 9.57
N TYR A 293 4.72 -1.62 8.99
CA TYR A 293 3.31 -1.71 9.37
C TYR A 293 2.82 -3.15 9.21
N VAL A 294 1.94 -3.54 10.13
CA VAL A 294 1.37 -4.89 10.17
C VAL A 294 0.34 -5.08 9.07
N VAL A 295 0.30 -6.27 8.47
CA VAL A 295 -0.72 -6.75 7.51
C VAL A 295 -1.42 -7.95 8.14
N GLU A 296 -2.49 -7.71 8.88
CA GLU A 296 -3.14 -8.72 9.73
C GLU A 296 -3.98 -9.71 8.90
N HIS A 297 -4.81 -9.16 8.03
CA HIS A 297 -5.85 -9.86 7.27
C HIS A 297 -5.90 -9.31 5.85
N PRO A 298 -4.94 -9.71 4.99
CA PRO A 298 -4.94 -9.30 3.61
C PRO A 298 -6.07 -10.00 2.83
N ASP A 299 -6.55 -9.36 1.76
CA ASP A 299 -7.61 -9.90 0.92
C ASP A 299 -7.20 -11.18 0.18
N ALA A 300 -8.17 -12.08 0.01
CA ALA A 300 -8.13 -13.11 -1.01
C ALA A 300 -8.93 -12.67 -2.25
N ILE A 301 -8.33 -12.84 -3.43
CA ILE A 301 -8.89 -12.42 -4.72
C ILE A 301 -8.79 -13.55 -5.74
N GLU A 302 -9.72 -13.63 -6.68
CA GLU A 302 -9.74 -14.64 -7.74
C GLU A 302 -9.76 -13.99 -9.12
N PRO A 303 -9.33 -14.71 -10.17
CA PRO A 303 -9.50 -14.25 -11.54
C PRO A 303 -10.97 -13.95 -11.88
N ALA A 304 -11.20 -12.86 -12.62
CA ALA A 304 -12.50 -12.50 -13.16
C ALA A 304 -12.59 -12.65 -14.69
N ASP A 305 -11.51 -13.10 -15.33
CA ASP A 305 -11.35 -13.24 -16.77
C ASP A 305 -10.72 -14.60 -17.09
N GLU A 306 -10.93 -15.11 -18.31
CA GLU A 306 -10.43 -16.43 -18.73
C GLU A 306 -8.91 -16.42 -18.94
N ASP A 307 -8.34 -15.27 -19.32
CA ASP A 307 -6.89 -15.08 -19.47
C ASP A 307 -6.22 -14.58 -18.17
N ALA A 308 -6.95 -14.61 -17.05
CA ALA A 308 -6.43 -14.28 -15.72
C ALA A 308 -6.19 -15.55 -14.90
N PHE A 309 -5.01 -15.66 -14.30
CA PHE A 309 -4.60 -16.84 -13.54
C PHE A 309 -4.17 -16.47 -12.12
N THR A 310 -4.49 -17.33 -11.16
CA THR A 310 -3.91 -17.23 -9.82
C THR A 310 -2.41 -17.54 -9.89
N ILE A 311 -1.60 -16.59 -9.43
CA ILE A 311 -0.13 -16.73 -9.42
C ILE A 311 0.44 -16.95 -8.02
N PHE A 312 -0.28 -16.50 -6.98
CA PHE A 312 0.09 -16.70 -5.59
C PHE A 312 -1.08 -17.22 -4.77
N ARG A 313 -0.78 -18.05 -3.76
CA ARG A 313 -1.73 -18.46 -2.72
C ARG A 313 -1.15 -18.23 -1.34
N TYR A 314 -2.00 -17.93 -0.37
CA TYR A 314 -1.64 -17.98 1.03
C TYR A 314 -1.35 -19.41 1.42
N SER A 315 -0.18 -19.65 2.03
CA SER A 315 0.34 -21.01 2.23
C SER A 315 -0.51 -21.83 3.20
N GLU A 316 -1.16 -21.18 4.17
CA GLU A 316 -1.90 -21.83 5.26
C GLU A 316 -3.24 -22.45 4.83
N ASN A 317 -3.95 -21.83 3.89
CA ASN A 317 -5.33 -22.21 3.54
C ASN A 317 -5.56 -22.31 2.02
N ASN A 318 -4.54 -22.07 1.21
CA ASN A 318 -4.61 -22.05 -0.25
C ASN A 318 -5.60 -21.04 -0.84
N LEU A 319 -6.02 -20.00 -0.10
CA LEU A 319 -6.76 -18.90 -0.70
C LEU A 319 -5.86 -18.14 -1.68
N SER A 320 -6.45 -17.68 -2.78
CA SER A 320 -5.72 -16.97 -3.83
C SER A 320 -5.28 -15.58 -3.33
N ALA A 321 -3.97 -15.33 -3.37
CA ALA A 321 -3.31 -14.14 -2.83
C ALA A 321 -2.90 -13.15 -3.92
N GLY A 322 -2.95 -13.55 -5.19
CA GLY A 322 -2.61 -12.69 -6.31
C GLY A 322 -2.96 -13.33 -7.64
N ILE A 323 -3.28 -12.48 -8.62
CA ILE A 323 -3.61 -12.88 -9.98
C ILE A 323 -2.75 -12.12 -10.98
N LEU A 324 -2.52 -12.73 -12.14
CA LEU A 324 -1.94 -12.09 -13.30
C LEU A 324 -2.84 -12.35 -14.50
N TYR A 325 -3.22 -11.27 -15.17
CA TYR A 325 -3.94 -11.25 -16.42
C TYR A 325 -2.99 -10.88 -17.55
N GLN A 326 -2.99 -11.69 -18.60
CA GLN A 326 -2.14 -11.46 -19.77
C GLN A 326 -3.01 -11.30 -21.02
N GLY A 327 -3.55 -10.09 -21.24
CA GLY A 327 -4.46 -9.80 -22.34
C GLY A 327 -3.78 -9.63 -23.70
N GLU A 328 -4.58 -9.30 -24.72
CA GLU A 328 -4.09 -8.86 -26.03
C GLU A 328 -3.63 -7.40 -26.03
N ARG A 329 -4.29 -6.56 -25.22
CA ARG A 329 -4.05 -5.10 -25.18
C ARG A 329 -3.09 -4.69 -24.07
N TYR A 330 -3.28 -5.21 -22.86
CA TYR A 330 -2.49 -4.88 -21.69
C TYR A 330 -2.38 -6.08 -20.75
N ASN A 331 -1.41 -6.01 -19.84
CA ASN A 331 -1.24 -6.97 -18.76
C ASN A 331 -1.59 -6.33 -17.41
N CYS A 332 -2.06 -7.13 -16.47
CA CYS A 332 -2.42 -6.67 -15.13
C CYS A 332 -1.98 -7.67 -14.06
N CYS A 333 -1.26 -7.22 -13.04
CA CYS A 333 -0.87 -8.02 -11.87
C CYS A 333 -1.48 -7.40 -10.61
N ILE A 334 -2.35 -8.14 -9.92
CA ILE A 334 -3.00 -7.69 -8.69
C ILE A 334 -2.60 -8.61 -7.56
N LEU A 335 -2.05 -8.03 -6.49
CA LEU A 335 -1.63 -8.74 -5.28
C LEU A 335 -2.50 -8.30 -4.10
N GLY A 336 -3.10 -9.29 -3.43
CA GLY A 336 -3.86 -9.10 -2.19
C GLY A 336 -3.00 -8.81 -0.97
N PHE A 337 -1.67 -8.74 -1.14
CA PHE A 337 -0.69 -8.36 -0.13
C PHE A 337 0.18 -7.21 -0.66
N PRO A 338 0.66 -6.30 0.19
CA PRO A 338 1.55 -5.21 -0.23
C PRO A 338 2.98 -5.72 -0.51
N ILE A 339 3.58 -5.30 -1.62
CA ILE A 339 4.97 -5.65 -1.97
C ILE A 339 5.94 -5.05 -0.95
N GLU A 340 5.69 -3.81 -0.51
CA GLU A 340 6.49 -3.10 0.49
C GLU A 340 6.51 -3.81 1.85
N ALA A 341 5.49 -4.63 2.15
CA ALA A 341 5.40 -5.42 3.38
C ALA A 341 6.04 -6.81 3.26
N VAL A 342 6.54 -7.22 2.09
CA VAL A 342 7.31 -8.46 1.92
C VAL A 342 8.66 -8.32 2.62
N LYS A 343 9.00 -9.29 3.47
CA LYS A 343 10.23 -9.33 4.27
C LYS A 343 11.45 -9.54 3.38
N GLY A 344 12.46 -8.68 3.55
CA GLY A 344 13.73 -8.74 2.83
C GLY A 344 13.72 -8.00 1.49
N GLN A 345 14.76 -7.19 1.26
CA GLN A 345 14.91 -6.40 0.04
C GLN A 345 15.08 -7.28 -1.21
N GLU A 346 15.89 -8.33 -1.12
CA GLU A 346 16.09 -9.32 -2.19
C GLU A 346 14.79 -10.00 -2.62
N ASN A 347 13.90 -10.27 -1.67
CA ASN A 347 12.59 -10.87 -1.97
C ASN A 347 11.69 -9.92 -2.73
N ARG A 348 11.70 -8.63 -2.39
CA ARG A 348 10.95 -7.59 -3.14
C ARG A 348 11.50 -7.39 -4.54
N ARG A 349 12.83 -7.36 -4.68
CA ARG A 349 13.55 -7.29 -5.97
C ARG A 349 13.19 -8.46 -6.86
N LYS A 350 13.29 -9.67 -6.32
CA LYS A 350 12.91 -10.91 -7.00
C LYS A 350 11.45 -10.87 -7.43
N LEU A 351 10.53 -10.55 -6.53
CA LEU A 351 9.09 -10.51 -6.83
C LEU A 351 8.77 -9.54 -7.98
N ILE A 352 9.31 -8.31 -7.95
CA ILE A 352 9.09 -7.33 -9.02
C ILE A 352 9.75 -7.78 -10.33
N ASN A 353 10.95 -8.38 -10.28
CA ASN A 353 11.61 -8.88 -11.48
C ASN A 353 10.80 -10.01 -12.15
N GLU A 354 10.30 -10.97 -11.37
CA GLU A 354 9.45 -12.06 -11.90
C GLU A 354 8.16 -11.53 -12.54
N ILE A 355 7.53 -10.51 -11.94
CA ILE A 355 6.33 -9.85 -12.50
C ILE A 355 6.68 -9.14 -13.82
N MET A 356 7.77 -8.39 -13.85
CA MET A 356 8.17 -7.64 -15.06
C MET A 356 8.59 -8.57 -16.20
N GLU A 357 9.37 -9.62 -15.93
CA GLU A 357 9.71 -10.64 -16.93
C GLU A 357 8.45 -11.24 -17.57
N THR A 358 7.42 -11.55 -16.76
CA THR A 358 6.14 -12.07 -17.26
C THR A 358 5.39 -11.05 -18.13
N ILE A 359 5.41 -9.76 -17.75
CA ILE A 359 4.76 -8.68 -18.50
C ILE A 359 5.48 -8.43 -19.84
N ASP A 360 6.80 -8.56 -19.87
CA ASP A 360 7.63 -8.28 -21.04
C ASP A 360 7.62 -9.43 -22.07
N GLU A 361 7.38 -10.68 -21.66
CA GLU A 361 7.37 -11.86 -22.56
C GLU A 361 6.37 -11.79 -23.72
N LYS A 362 5.39 -10.87 -23.68
CA LYS A 362 4.37 -10.67 -24.73
C LYS A 362 4.58 -9.43 -25.62
N ASN A 363 5.58 -8.58 -25.33
CA ASN A 363 5.80 -7.32 -26.05
C ASN A 363 6.74 -7.45 -27.25
#